data_AF-A0A2S5GQX3-F1
#
_entry.id   AF-A0A2S5GQX3-F1
#
_cell.length_a   1.000
_cell.length_b   1.000
_cell.length_c   1.000
_cell.angle_alpha   90.00
_cell.angle_beta   90.00
_cell.angle_gamma   90.00
#
_symmetry.space_group_name_H-M   'P 1'
#
loop_
_entity.id
_entity.type
_entity.pdbx_description
1 polymer ?
#
loop_
_entity_poly.entity_id
_entity_poly.type
_entity_poly.pdbx_seq_one_letter_code
_entity_poly.pdbx_strand_id
1 'polypeptide(L)'
;MKWMLSASMQEFYNLAGEPEDRLPADCVEVSSAVAEKLLGELESGDRLLIVQEDGRPSTVPRIVFSPSELMFFHTGINSAAAIPSDSVPVSVSLANDIQAQLALGRVIAANPDGQPITLPRPPEPQEAVAARVLAQRDALLAEAAIRIAPLQDAVDLGIPLAGDEARLQAWKRYRIALNRVESNAGFPRNVSWPTRPEAVV
;
A
#
# COMPACT_ATOMS: atom_id res chain seq x y z
N MET A 1 5.57 45.48 16.87
CA MET A 1 4.12 45.25 16.97
C MET A 1 3.90 43.92 17.68
N LYS A 2 2.94 43.81 18.60
CA LYS A 2 2.72 42.56 19.34
C LYS A 2 1.84 41.63 18.49
N TRP A 3 2.35 40.43 18.23
CA TRP A 3 1.66 39.40 17.47
C TRP A 3 1.37 38.21 18.38
N MET A 4 0.18 37.63 18.23
CA MET A 4 -0.26 36.46 18.98
C MET A 4 -0.60 35.34 17.99
N LEU A 5 -0.31 34.09 18.34
CA LEU A 5 -0.64 32.91 17.57
C LEU A 5 -1.60 32.04 18.37
N SER A 6 -2.77 31.72 17.82
CA SER A 6 -3.60 30.62 18.35
C SER A 6 -3.20 29.31 17.68
N ALA A 7 -2.79 28.33 18.47
CA ALA A 7 -2.39 27.01 17.96
C ALA A 7 -3.61 26.19 17.51
N SER A 8 -4.72 26.32 18.24
CA SER A 8 -5.99 25.66 17.95
C SER A 8 -6.67 26.23 16.70
N MET A 9 -6.60 27.56 16.50
CA MET A 9 -7.14 28.19 15.30
C MET A 9 -6.15 28.24 14.13
N GLN A 10 -4.85 28.00 14.38
CA GLN A 10 -3.78 28.13 13.38
C GLN A 10 -3.80 29.51 12.70
N GLU A 11 -3.96 30.56 13.51
CA GLU A 11 -4.10 31.94 13.04
C GLU A 11 -3.22 32.92 13.84
N PHE A 12 -2.75 33.97 13.15
CA PHE A 12 -2.07 35.10 13.77
C PHE A 12 -3.04 36.25 14.05
N TYR A 13 -2.90 36.89 15.20
CA TYR A 13 -3.62 38.10 15.60
C TYR A 13 -2.65 39.25 15.82
N ASN A 14 -2.98 40.42 15.28
CA ASN A 14 -2.21 41.65 15.47
C ASN A 14 -2.87 42.52 16.55
N LEU A 15 -2.16 42.79 17.63
CA LEU A 15 -2.65 43.61 18.75
C LEU A 15 -2.52 45.12 18.53
N ALA A 16 -2.20 45.57 17.30
CA ALA A 16 -2.21 46.99 16.93
C ALA A 16 -3.62 47.63 16.86
N GLY A 17 -4.69 46.89 17.17
CA GLY A 17 -6.07 47.40 17.17
C GLY A 17 -7.16 46.54 17.82
N GLU A 18 -6.87 45.33 18.30
CA GLU A 18 -7.85 44.46 18.99
C GLU A 18 -7.58 44.42 20.51
N PRO A 19 -8.60 44.53 21.37
CA PRO A 19 -8.44 44.34 22.81
C PRO A 19 -8.05 42.89 23.12
N GLU A 20 -7.06 42.70 24.00
CA GLU A 20 -6.53 41.38 24.39
C GLU A 20 -7.62 40.41 24.88
N ASP A 21 -8.72 40.94 25.41
CA ASP A 21 -9.87 40.18 25.93
C ASP A 21 -10.66 39.39 24.86
N ARG A 22 -10.40 39.62 23.57
CA ARG A 22 -11.06 38.92 22.45
C ARG A 22 -10.23 37.80 21.84
N LEU A 23 -9.01 37.59 22.34
CA LEU A 23 -8.13 36.56 21.82
C LEU A 23 -8.52 35.16 22.35
N PRO A 24 -8.33 34.11 21.55
CA PRO A 24 -8.36 32.73 22.03
C PRO A 24 -7.45 32.53 23.25
N ALA A 25 -7.89 31.72 24.21
CA ALA A 25 -7.15 31.48 25.45
C ALA A 25 -5.80 30.77 25.25
N ASP A 26 -5.61 30.10 24.11
CA ASP A 26 -4.39 29.41 23.73
C ASP A 26 -3.39 30.30 22.98
N CYS A 27 -3.67 31.61 22.87
CA CYS A 27 -2.80 32.53 22.18
C CYS A 27 -1.44 32.69 22.89
N VAL A 28 -0.36 32.48 22.14
CA VAL A 28 1.03 32.69 22.59
C VAL A 28 1.65 33.84 21.82
N GLU A 29 2.42 34.68 22.52
CA GLU A 29 3.15 35.77 21.88
C GLU A 29 4.24 35.24 20.95
N VAL A 30 4.32 35.83 19.75
CA VAL A 30 5.31 35.53 18.73
C VAL A 30 5.98 36.82 18.26
N SER A 31 7.27 36.75 17.93
CA SER A 31 8.00 37.93 17.49
C SER A 31 7.46 38.43 16.15
N SER A 32 7.46 39.76 15.95
CA SER A 32 6.97 40.36 14.70
C SER A 32 7.70 39.79 13.47
N ALA A 33 9.00 39.58 13.58
CA ALA A 33 9.81 39.01 12.49
C ALA A 33 9.38 37.59 12.11
N VAL A 34 8.94 36.76 13.07
CA VAL A 34 8.43 35.41 12.78
C VAL A 34 7.03 35.49 12.18
N ALA A 35 6.13 36.29 12.75
CA ALA A 35 4.77 36.43 12.26
C ALA A 35 4.74 36.98 10.83
N GLU A 36 5.48 38.05 10.54
CA GLU A 36 5.54 38.67 9.20
C GLU A 36 6.14 37.73 8.16
N LYS A 37 7.20 36.98 8.52
CA LYS A 37 7.77 35.97 7.64
C LYS A 37 6.75 34.90 7.27
N LEU A 38 6.08 34.32 8.27
CA LEU A 38 5.13 33.23 8.04
C LEU A 38 3.87 33.70 7.33
N LEU A 39 3.38 34.91 7.62
CA LEU A 39 2.29 35.53 6.88
C LEU A 39 2.65 35.71 5.40
N GLY A 40 3.86 36.18 5.09
CA GLY A 40 4.34 36.27 3.71
C GLY A 40 4.42 34.91 2.99
N GLU A 41 4.79 33.85 3.70
CA GLU A 41 4.77 32.48 3.17
C GLU A 41 3.35 31.94 2.92
N LEU A 42 2.35 32.46 3.63
CA LEU A 42 0.94 32.08 3.50
C LEU A 42 0.20 32.90 2.43
N GLU A 43 0.75 34.03 1.98
CA GLU A 43 0.11 34.93 1.00
C GLU A 43 -0.26 34.24 -0.31
N SER A 44 0.55 33.28 -0.79
CA SER A 44 0.23 32.56 -2.03
C SER A 44 -0.91 31.56 -1.87
N GLY A 45 -1.28 31.23 -0.63
CA GLY A 45 -2.22 30.17 -0.32
C GLY A 45 -1.66 28.77 -0.50
N ASP A 46 -0.43 28.58 -0.97
CA ASP A 46 0.18 27.25 -1.19
C ASP A 46 0.65 26.57 0.08
N ARG A 47 0.55 27.25 1.23
CA ARG A 47 1.06 26.74 2.50
C ARG A 47 -0.03 26.82 3.57
N LEU A 48 0.12 25.97 4.58
CA LEU A 48 -0.71 25.92 5.78
C LEU A 48 0.16 26.28 6.97
N LEU A 49 -0.40 27.08 7.89
CA LEU A 49 0.21 27.29 9.19
C LEU A 49 0.04 26.02 10.01
N ILE A 50 1.11 25.56 10.65
CA ILE A 50 1.07 24.48 11.64
C ILE A 50 1.83 24.92 12.88
N VAL A 51 1.54 24.27 14.00
CA VAL A 51 2.32 24.38 15.22
C VAL A 51 3.05 23.06 15.43
N GLN A 52 4.37 23.13 15.55
CA GLN A 52 5.23 21.97 15.79
C GLN A 52 5.08 21.45 17.22
N GLU A 53 5.56 20.24 17.51
CA GLU A 53 5.50 19.65 18.86
C GLU A 53 6.21 20.50 19.92
N ASP A 54 7.23 21.27 19.52
CA ASP A 54 7.94 22.20 20.41
C ASP A 54 7.20 23.54 20.61
N GLY A 55 5.99 23.67 20.06
CA GLY A 55 5.13 24.86 20.16
C GLY A 55 5.46 25.96 19.15
N ARG A 56 6.45 25.78 18.27
CA ARG A 56 6.82 26.81 17.29
C ARG A 56 5.90 26.81 16.07
N PRO A 57 5.45 27.99 15.59
CA PRO A 57 4.76 28.07 14.32
C PRO A 57 5.70 27.79 13.15
N SER A 58 5.18 27.11 12.15
CA SER A 58 5.86 26.84 10.89
C SER A 58 4.84 26.74 9.76
N THR A 59 5.27 26.83 8.51
CA THR A 59 4.39 26.56 7.38
C THR A 59 4.78 25.27 6.68
N VAL A 60 3.78 24.48 6.29
CA VAL A 60 3.96 23.30 5.44
C VAL A 60 3.22 23.50 4.13
N PRO A 61 3.68 22.89 3.04
CA PRO A 61 2.94 22.95 1.79
C PRO A 61 1.57 22.26 1.92
N ARG A 62 0.54 22.78 1.24
CA ARG A 62 -0.79 22.16 1.21
C ARG A 62 -0.72 20.80 0.54
N ILE A 63 -1.49 19.88 1.09
CA ILE A 63 -1.74 18.58 0.49
C ILE A 63 -3.03 18.71 -0.33
N VAL A 64 -2.98 18.28 -1.57
CA VAL A 64 -4.16 18.13 -2.42
C VAL A 64 -4.21 16.69 -2.94
N PHE A 65 -5.40 16.21 -3.25
CA PHE A 65 -5.62 14.86 -3.78
C PHE A 65 -6.38 14.95 -5.09
N SER A 66 -5.88 14.29 -6.14
CA SER A 66 -6.57 14.17 -7.42
C SER A 66 -7.42 12.89 -7.44
N PRO A 67 -8.76 13.00 -7.56
CA PRO A 67 -9.64 11.85 -7.72
C PRO A 67 -9.36 11.01 -8.98
N SER A 68 -9.02 11.66 -10.09
CA SER A 68 -8.76 10.95 -11.36
C SER A 68 -7.43 10.20 -11.37
N GLU A 69 -6.41 10.75 -10.71
CA GLU A 69 -5.10 10.09 -10.60
C GLU A 69 -4.94 9.22 -9.36
N LEU A 70 -5.85 9.35 -8.38
CA LEU A 70 -5.81 8.68 -7.07
C LEU A 70 -4.48 8.92 -6.34
N MET A 71 -3.96 10.14 -6.44
CA MET A 71 -2.63 10.54 -5.97
C MET A 71 -2.68 11.83 -5.14
N PHE A 72 -1.78 11.90 -4.16
CA PHE A 72 -1.53 13.12 -3.40
C PHE A 72 -0.46 13.97 -4.07
N PHE A 73 -0.66 15.28 -4.02
CA PHE A 73 0.29 16.29 -4.46
C PHE A 73 0.50 17.30 -3.35
N HIS A 74 1.66 17.94 -3.36
CA HIS A 74 2.00 19.00 -2.44
C HIS A 74 2.23 20.28 -3.23
N THR A 75 1.46 21.32 -2.95
CA THR A 75 1.71 22.66 -3.50
C THR A 75 3.11 23.11 -3.10
N GLY A 76 3.81 23.88 -3.93
CA GLY A 76 5.19 24.32 -3.63
C GLY A 76 6.28 23.23 -3.64
N ILE A 77 5.93 21.94 -3.72
CA ILE A 77 6.85 20.83 -4.05
C ILE A 77 6.60 20.41 -5.50
N ASN A 78 5.35 20.12 -5.84
CA ASN A 78 4.92 19.88 -7.20
C ASN A 78 4.70 21.23 -7.90
N SER A 79 5.11 21.31 -9.17
CA SER A 79 4.80 22.49 -9.99
C SER A 79 3.29 22.56 -10.25
N ALA A 80 2.75 23.78 -10.43
CA ALA A 80 1.33 23.96 -10.69
C ALA A 80 0.85 23.19 -11.94
N ALA A 81 1.72 23.03 -12.95
CA ALA A 81 1.40 22.24 -14.14
C ALA A 81 1.35 20.72 -13.90
N ALA A 82 2.01 20.23 -12.85
CA ALA A 82 1.99 18.83 -12.46
C ALA A 82 0.85 18.48 -11.49
N ILE A 83 0.16 19.47 -10.93
CA ILE A 83 -1.00 19.27 -10.05
C ILE A 83 -2.26 19.20 -10.94
N PRO A 84 -2.99 18.07 -10.94
CA PRO A 84 -4.23 17.95 -11.72
C PRO A 84 -5.28 18.98 -11.30
N SER A 85 -6.05 19.48 -12.27
CA SER A 85 -7.08 20.51 -12.02
C SER A 85 -8.28 20.01 -11.21
N ASP A 86 -8.46 18.69 -11.09
CA ASP A 86 -9.48 18.06 -10.26
C ASP A 86 -9.03 17.88 -8.81
N SER A 87 -7.84 18.36 -8.45
CA SER A 87 -7.29 18.18 -7.10
C SER A 87 -8.09 18.93 -6.04
N VAL A 88 -8.46 18.23 -4.96
CA VAL A 88 -9.16 18.81 -3.81
C VAL A 88 -8.22 18.95 -2.61
N PRO A 89 -8.36 19.99 -1.77
CA PRO A 89 -7.57 20.12 -0.55
C PRO A 89 -7.81 18.96 0.42
N VAL A 90 -6.74 18.49 1.06
CA VAL A 90 -6.77 17.43 2.07
C VAL A 90 -6.03 17.89 3.33
N SER A 91 -6.58 17.56 4.50
CA SER A 91 -5.89 17.84 5.77
C SER A 91 -4.66 16.95 5.94
N VAL A 92 -3.65 17.46 6.66
CA VAL A 92 -2.45 16.67 6.99
C VAL A 92 -2.80 15.41 7.77
N SER A 93 -3.77 15.50 8.70
CA SER A 93 -4.25 14.34 9.47
C SER A 93 -4.85 13.26 8.57
N LEU A 94 -5.74 13.63 7.64
CA LEU A 94 -6.35 12.67 6.72
C LEU A 94 -5.30 12.04 5.79
N ALA A 95 -4.36 12.82 5.27
CA ALA A 95 -3.28 12.28 4.45
C ALA A 95 -2.42 11.25 5.21
N ASN A 96 -2.10 11.52 6.49
CA ASN A 96 -1.38 10.59 7.35
C ASN A 96 -2.19 9.31 7.64
N ASP A 97 -3.48 9.44 7.91
CA ASP A 97 -4.38 8.30 8.14
C ASP A 97 -4.46 7.41 6.89
N ILE A 98 -4.63 8.01 5.70
CA ILE A 98 -4.62 7.28 4.43
C ILE A 98 -3.29 6.56 4.22
N GLN A 99 -2.15 7.23 4.48
CA GLN A 99 -0.83 6.64 4.36
C GLN A 99 -0.66 5.42 5.30
N ALA A 100 -1.13 5.52 6.54
CA ALA A 100 -1.11 4.40 7.49
C ALA A 100 -1.99 3.22 7.00
N GLN A 101 -3.17 3.51 6.45
CA GLN A 101 -4.06 2.50 5.88
C GLN A 101 -3.46 1.81 4.64
N LEU A 102 -2.74 2.54 3.79
CA LEU A 102 -2.02 1.97 2.65
C LEU A 102 -0.90 1.03 3.11
N ALA A 103 -0.19 1.35 4.19
CA ALA A 103 0.80 0.45 4.80
C ALA A 103 0.17 -0.87 5.31
N LEU A 104 -1.13 -0.89 5.61
CA LEU A 104 -1.90 -2.09 5.93
C LEU A 104 -2.40 -2.86 4.69
N GLY A 105 -1.95 -2.47 3.49
CA GLY A 105 -2.25 -3.17 2.24
C GLY A 105 -3.59 -2.81 1.59
N ARG A 106 -4.30 -1.82 2.14
CA ARG A 106 -5.51 -1.24 1.54
C ARG A 106 -5.19 -0.47 0.25
N VAL A 107 -6.22 -0.09 -0.47
CA VAL A 107 -6.10 0.69 -1.71
C VAL A 107 -6.79 2.04 -1.56
N ILE A 108 -6.24 3.08 -2.18
CA ILE A 108 -6.82 4.42 -2.19
C ILE A 108 -7.95 4.50 -3.24
N ALA A 109 -8.98 5.27 -2.92
CA ALA A 109 -10.09 5.59 -3.81
C ALA A 109 -10.57 7.02 -3.52
N ALA A 110 -11.39 7.57 -4.42
CA ALA A 110 -12.09 8.83 -4.18
C ALA A 110 -13.54 8.55 -3.73
N ASN A 111 -14.03 9.29 -2.75
CA ASN A 111 -15.45 9.30 -2.40
C ASN A 111 -16.25 10.21 -3.37
N PRO A 112 -17.59 10.28 -3.28
CA PRO A 112 -18.39 11.15 -4.14
C PRO A 112 -18.05 12.65 -4.08
N ASP A 113 -17.45 13.10 -2.98
CA ASP A 113 -17.00 14.49 -2.79
C ASP A 113 -15.58 14.73 -3.33
N GLY A 114 -14.96 13.71 -3.94
CA GLY A 114 -13.58 13.75 -4.43
C GLY A 114 -12.51 13.60 -3.33
N GLN A 115 -12.88 13.40 -2.07
CA GLN A 115 -11.92 13.21 -0.98
C GLN A 115 -11.33 11.79 -0.99
N PRO A 116 -10.06 11.64 -0.57
CA PRO A 116 -9.44 10.33 -0.50
C PRO A 116 -10.07 9.49 0.61
N ILE A 117 -10.35 8.25 0.27
CA ILE A 117 -10.74 7.19 1.21
C ILE A 117 -9.88 5.96 0.94
N THR A 118 -9.83 5.02 1.88
CA THR A 118 -9.26 3.70 1.60
C THR A 118 -10.32 2.61 1.59
N LEU A 119 -10.17 1.68 0.66
CA LEU A 119 -10.97 0.48 0.56
C LEU A 119 -10.11 -0.75 0.89
N PRO A 120 -10.71 -1.85 1.37
CA PRO A 120 -10.01 -3.12 1.39
C PRO A 120 -9.47 -3.43 -0.01
N ARG A 121 -8.30 -4.04 -0.09
CA ARG A 121 -7.79 -4.55 -1.36
C ARG A 121 -8.83 -5.51 -1.95
N PRO A 122 -9.28 -5.29 -3.20
CA PRO A 122 -10.16 -6.23 -3.85
C PRO A 122 -9.54 -7.63 -3.84
N PRO A 123 -10.33 -8.69 -3.61
CA PRO A 123 -9.82 -10.04 -3.69
C PRO A 123 -9.24 -10.27 -5.09
N GLU A 124 -8.13 -10.99 -5.16
CA GLU A 124 -7.51 -11.37 -6.43
C GLU A 124 -8.55 -12.07 -7.33
N PRO A 125 -8.67 -11.68 -8.62
CA PRO A 125 -9.58 -12.31 -9.56
C PRO A 125 -9.38 -13.82 -9.59
N GLN A 126 -10.49 -14.57 -9.63
CA GLN A 126 -10.42 -16.04 -9.55
C GLN A 126 -9.55 -16.65 -10.67
N GLU A 127 -9.58 -16.06 -11.87
CA GLU A 127 -8.75 -16.47 -13.00
C GLU A 127 -7.25 -16.30 -12.73
N ALA A 128 -6.84 -15.18 -12.10
CA ALA A 128 -5.46 -14.95 -11.72
C ALA A 128 -4.99 -15.95 -10.66
N VAL A 129 -5.84 -16.23 -9.65
CA VAL A 129 -5.57 -17.25 -8.64
C VAL A 129 -5.43 -18.64 -9.30
N ALA A 130 -6.33 -18.99 -10.21
CA ALA A 130 -6.30 -20.26 -10.94
C ALA A 130 -5.02 -20.38 -11.79
N ALA A 131 -4.65 -19.34 -12.54
CA ALA A 131 -3.44 -19.32 -13.35
C ALA A 131 -2.17 -19.58 -12.51
N ARG A 132 -2.05 -18.94 -11.34
CA ARG A 132 -0.92 -19.17 -10.41
C ARG A 132 -0.86 -20.62 -9.93
N VAL A 133 -2.00 -21.19 -9.56
CA VAL A 133 -2.09 -22.60 -9.12
C VAL A 133 -1.73 -23.56 -10.24
N LEU A 134 -2.21 -23.32 -11.46
CA LEU A 134 -1.90 -24.15 -12.63
C LEU A 134 -0.42 -24.08 -12.98
N ALA A 135 0.19 -22.89 -12.92
CA ALA A 135 1.63 -22.74 -13.10
C ALA A 135 2.43 -23.54 -12.06
N GLN A 136 2.00 -23.54 -10.79
CA GLN A 136 2.61 -24.37 -9.75
C GLN A 136 2.44 -25.87 -10.03
N ARG A 137 1.25 -26.31 -10.45
CA ARG A 137 0.99 -27.70 -10.85
C ARG A 137 1.95 -28.11 -11.97
N ASP A 138 2.09 -27.28 -13.00
CA ASP A 138 2.90 -27.58 -14.17
C ASP A 138 4.39 -27.67 -13.81
N ALA A 139 4.88 -26.80 -12.92
CA ALA A 139 6.24 -26.90 -12.39
C ALA A 139 6.47 -28.22 -11.63
N LEU A 140 5.50 -28.65 -10.81
CA LEU A 140 5.60 -29.91 -10.07
C LEU A 140 5.47 -31.14 -10.98
N LEU A 141 4.68 -31.06 -12.06
CA LEU A 141 4.59 -32.09 -13.08
C LEU A 141 5.90 -32.24 -13.85
N ALA A 142 6.55 -31.14 -14.19
CA ALA A 142 7.87 -31.14 -14.84
C ALA A 142 8.92 -31.78 -13.94
N GLU A 143 8.94 -31.43 -12.64
CA GLU A 143 9.82 -32.06 -11.67
C GLU A 143 9.59 -33.58 -11.57
N ALA A 144 8.34 -34.01 -11.47
CA ALA A 144 8.01 -35.43 -11.42
C ALA A 144 8.46 -36.17 -12.69
N ALA A 145 8.34 -35.55 -13.87
CA ALA A 145 8.82 -36.14 -15.12
C ALA A 145 10.34 -36.38 -15.11
N ILE A 146 11.13 -35.43 -14.60
CA ILE A 146 12.59 -35.55 -14.45
C ILE A 146 12.95 -36.71 -13.51
N ARG A 147 12.19 -36.92 -12.42
CA ARG A 147 12.44 -38.03 -11.48
C ARG A 147 11.99 -39.38 -12.02
N ILE A 148 10.92 -39.43 -12.81
CA ILE A 148 10.37 -40.66 -13.39
C ILE A 148 11.29 -41.21 -14.48
N ALA A 149 11.87 -40.36 -15.33
CA ALA A 149 12.66 -40.79 -16.49
C ALA A 149 13.74 -41.84 -16.18
N PRO A 150 14.73 -41.60 -15.29
CA PRO A 150 15.78 -42.59 -15.03
C PRO A 150 15.27 -43.87 -14.35
N LEU A 151 14.24 -43.76 -13.50
CA LEU A 151 13.62 -44.93 -12.86
C LEU A 151 12.89 -45.80 -13.89
N GLN A 152 12.23 -45.16 -14.86
CA GLN A 152 11.55 -45.83 -15.96
C GLN A 152 12.56 -46.53 -16.87
N ASP A 153 13.65 -45.84 -17.24
CA ASP A 153 14.72 -46.42 -18.06
C ASP A 153 15.34 -47.67 -17.42
N ALA A 154 15.61 -47.64 -16.10
CA ALA A 154 16.17 -48.77 -15.38
C ALA A 154 15.23 -49.99 -15.36
N VAL A 155 13.93 -49.76 -15.18
CA VAL A 155 12.90 -50.80 -15.23
C VAL A 155 12.75 -51.36 -16.65
N ASP A 156 12.70 -50.50 -17.66
CA ASP A 156 12.50 -50.92 -19.05
C ASP A 156 13.70 -51.69 -19.63
N LEU A 157 14.92 -51.35 -19.17
CA LEU A 157 16.15 -52.07 -19.52
C LEU A 157 16.39 -53.33 -18.65
N GLY A 158 15.52 -53.62 -17.68
CA GLY A 158 15.65 -54.77 -16.80
C GLY A 158 16.84 -54.69 -15.83
N ILE A 159 17.28 -53.48 -15.48
CA ILE A 159 18.39 -53.20 -14.55
C ILE A 159 17.99 -52.32 -13.35
N PRO A 160 16.79 -52.49 -12.73
CA PRO A 160 16.40 -51.67 -11.58
C PRO A 160 17.29 -51.93 -10.36
N LEU A 161 17.63 -50.88 -9.62
CA LEU A 161 18.21 -50.98 -8.28
C LEU A 161 17.12 -51.29 -7.25
N ALA A 162 17.56 -51.74 -6.07
CA ALA A 162 16.65 -51.96 -4.95
C ALA A 162 15.82 -50.69 -4.65
N GLY A 163 14.49 -50.83 -4.72
CA GLY A 163 13.55 -49.75 -4.48
C GLY A 163 13.19 -48.87 -5.68
N ASP A 164 13.80 -49.05 -6.86
CA ASP A 164 13.47 -48.26 -8.06
C ASP A 164 12.00 -48.39 -8.47
N GLU A 165 11.47 -49.61 -8.51
CA GLU A 165 10.07 -49.86 -8.87
C GLU A 165 9.08 -49.20 -7.90
N ALA A 166 9.38 -49.27 -6.59
CA ALA A 166 8.56 -48.63 -5.56
C ALA A 166 8.59 -47.10 -5.68
N ARG A 167 9.78 -46.52 -5.92
CA ARG A 167 9.93 -45.08 -6.20
C ARG A 167 9.19 -44.68 -7.47
N LEU A 168 9.34 -45.44 -8.55
CA LEU A 168 8.68 -45.19 -9.83
C LEU A 168 7.15 -45.17 -9.65
N GLN A 169 6.61 -46.13 -8.89
CA GLN A 169 5.19 -46.18 -8.59
C GLN A 169 4.74 -44.98 -7.75
N ALA A 170 5.50 -44.57 -6.73
CA ALA A 170 5.21 -43.42 -5.90
C ALA A 170 5.18 -42.12 -6.73
N TRP A 171 6.20 -41.89 -7.58
CA TRP A 171 6.25 -40.73 -8.46
C TRP A 171 5.13 -40.72 -9.52
N LYS A 172 4.77 -41.87 -10.10
CA LYS A 172 3.62 -41.97 -11.02
C LYS A 172 2.30 -41.63 -10.32
N ARG A 173 2.07 -42.12 -9.09
CA ARG A 173 0.88 -41.77 -8.29
C ARG A 173 0.84 -40.28 -7.98
N TYR A 174 1.96 -39.70 -7.59
CA TYR A 174 2.10 -38.26 -7.34
C TYR A 174 1.77 -37.43 -8.60
N ARG A 175 2.34 -37.78 -9.77
CA ARG A 175 2.05 -37.10 -11.04
C ARG A 175 0.56 -37.15 -11.41
N ILE A 176 -0.09 -38.30 -11.20
CA ILE A 176 -1.54 -38.45 -11.43
C ILE A 176 -2.34 -37.56 -10.48
N ALA A 177 -1.96 -37.50 -9.20
CA ALA A 177 -2.64 -36.66 -8.22
C ALA A 177 -2.48 -35.17 -8.56
N LEU A 178 -1.29 -34.73 -8.98
CA LEU A 178 -1.05 -33.36 -9.46
C LEU A 178 -1.94 -33.00 -10.66
N ASN A 179 -2.06 -33.89 -11.65
CA ASN A 179 -2.93 -33.67 -12.81
C ASN A 179 -4.42 -33.50 -12.44
N ARG A 180 -4.84 -33.97 -11.26
CA ARG A 180 -6.23 -33.90 -10.79
C ARG A 180 -6.49 -32.74 -9.82
N VAL A 181 -5.51 -31.88 -9.57
CA VAL A 181 -5.62 -30.74 -8.64
C VAL A 181 -6.80 -29.82 -8.96
N GLU A 182 -7.13 -29.63 -10.24
CA GLU A 182 -8.29 -28.82 -10.65
C GLU A 182 -9.65 -29.43 -10.25
N SER A 183 -9.71 -30.75 -10.12
CA SER A 183 -10.92 -31.46 -9.68
C SER A 183 -11.13 -31.42 -8.16
N ASN A 184 -10.20 -30.85 -7.40
CA ASN A 184 -10.33 -30.74 -5.95
C ASN A 184 -11.36 -29.67 -5.57
N ALA A 185 -12.19 -29.95 -4.57
CA ALA A 185 -13.23 -29.02 -4.10
C ALA A 185 -12.70 -27.65 -3.61
N GLY A 186 -11.40 -27.57 -3.27
CA GLY A 186 -10.75 -26.34 -2.83
C GLY A 186 -10.14 -25.50 -3.96
N PHE A 187 -10.15 -25.95 -5.22
CA PHE A 187 -9.58 -25.18 -6.32
C PHE A 187 -10.36 -23.87 -6.57
N PRO A 188 -9.68 -22.75 -6.88
CA PRO A 188 -8.23 -22.53 -6.89
C PRO A 188 -7.67 -21.97 -5.56
N ARG A 189 -8.49 -21.71 -4.54
CA ARG A 189 -8.06 -20.95 -3.35
C ARG A 189 -7.43 -21.81 -2.26
N ASN A 190 -7.92 -23.02 -2.06
CA ASN A 190 -7.56 -23.95 -0.99
C ASN A 190 -7.15 -25.30 -1.57
N VAL A 191 -6.17 -25.31 -2.46
CA VAL A 191 -5.69 -26.54 -3.09
C VAL A 191 -4.94 -27.41 -2.08
N SER A 192 -5.41 -28.65 -1.90
CA SER A 192 -4.64 -29.69 -1.22
C SER A 192 -3.66 -30.31 -2.20
N TRP A 193 -2.36 -30.12 -1.95
CA TRP A 193 -1.29 -30.66 -2.77
C TRP A 193 -0.92 -32.09 -2.33
N PRO A 194 -0.67 -33.01 -3.27
CA PRO A 194 -0.20 -34.35 -2.91
C PRO A 194 1.19 -34.28 -2.25
N THR A 195 1.47 -35.20 -1.34
CA THR A 195 2.80 -35.29 -0.70
C THR A 195 3.85 -35.73 -1.72
N ARG A 196 4.93 -34.96 -1.83
CA ARG A 196 6.07 -35.27 -2.70
C ARG A 196 6.73 -36.58 -2.23
N PRO A 197 7.03 -37.53 -3.13
CA PRO A 197 7.81 -38.71 -2.79
C PRO A 197 9.24 -38.35 -2.39
N GLU A 198 9.84 -39.09 -1.46
CA GLU A 198 11.24 -38.89 -1.08
C GLU A 198 12.16 -39.17 -2.27
N ALA A 199 13.04 -38.21 -2.57
CA ALA A 199 14.20 -38.45 -3.39
C ALA A 199 15.27 -39.04 -2.47
N VAL A 200 15.43 -40.36 -2.48
CA VAL A 200 16.62 -40.95 -1.85
C VAL A 200 17.81 -40.52 -2.72
N VAL A 201 18.68 -39.69 -2.13
CA VAL A 201 19.92 -39.18 -2.73
C VAL A 201 20.98 -40.26 -2.70
#